data_AF-A0A9Q7FDT6-F1
#
_entry.id   AF-A0A9Q7FDT6-F1
#
_cell.length_a   1.000
_cell.length_b   1.000
_cell.length_c   1.000
_cell.angle_alpha   90.00
_cell.angle_beta   90.00
_cell.angle_gamma   90.00
#
_symmetry.space_group_name_H-M   'P 1'
#
loop_
_entity.id
_entity.type
_entity.pdbx_description
1 polymer ?
#
loop_
_entity_poly.entity_id
_entity_poly.type
_entity_poly.pdbx_seq_one_letter_code
_entity_poly.pdbx_strand_id
1 'polypeptide(L)'
;MKLVPLLFAAVLLSPGLSLAAQCTPNNGSARILASPNPDDIHPDWSDGSTIGLSWTFEGKEVGDSGDYMKGKLISPRGDVANKGVYIIAREWDCAE
;
A
#
# COMPACT_ATOMS: atom_id res chain seq x y z
N MET A 1 28.98 -40.75 32.41
CA MET A 1 27.79 -39.88 32.42
C MET A 1 28.07 -38.68 31.51
N LYS A 2 27.23 -38.45 30.50
CA LYS A 2 27.38 -37.41 29.47
C LYS A 2 26.69 -36.13 29.93
N LEU A 3 27.37 -34.98 29.87
CA LEU A 3 26.77 -33.66 30.03
C LEU A 3 26.71 -32.99 28.66
N VAL A 4 25.49 -32.78 28.16
CA VAL A 4 25.20 -32.03 26.93
C VAL A 4 24.73 -30.65 27.36
N PRO A 5 25.41 -29.56 26.98
CA PRO A 5 24.92 -28.22 27.27
C PRO A 5 23.82 -27.86 26.25
N LEU A 6 22.62 -27.59 26.76
CA LEU A 6 21.51 -27.01 26.00
C LEU A 6 21.84 -25.54 25.71
N LEU A 7 22.30 -25.26 24.50
CA LEU A 7 22.37 -23.91 23.93
C LEU A 7 20.95 -23.48 23.56
N PHE A 8 20.32 -22.67 24.42
CA PHE A 8 19.13 -21.91 24.06
C PHE A 8 19.56 -20.76 23.13
N ALA A 9 19.42 -20.96 21.83
CA ALA A 9 19.49 -19.87 20.86
C ALA A 9 18.23 -19.00 21.01
N ALA A 10 18.39 -17.79 21.55
CA ALA A 10 17.34 -16.79 21.56
C ALA A 10 17.11 -16.31 20.12
N VAL A 11 15.99 -16.68 19.52
CA VAL A 11 15.56 -16.19 18.22
C VAL A 11 15.11 -14.74 18.39
N LEU A 12 15.90 -13.81 17.87
CA LEU A 12 15.51 -12.41 17.73
C LEU A 12 14.38 -12.32 16.70
N LEU A 13 13.14 -12.16 17.15
CA LEU A 13 12.05 -11.73 16.26
C LEU A 13 12.32 -10.27 15.87
N SER A 14 12.95 -10.06 14.72
CA SER A 14 12.99 -8.75 14.08
C SER A 14 11.56 -8.34 13.75
N PRO A 15 11.04 -7.19 14.25
CA PRO A 15 9.84 -6.62 13.68
C PRO A 15 10.16 -6.31 12.21
N GLY A 16 9.55 -7.04 11.28
CA GLY A 16 9.75 -6.84 9.86
C GLY A 16 9.44 -5.38 9.53
N LEU A 17 10.43 -4.64 9.03
CA LEU A 17 10.17 -3.39 8.33
C LEU A 17 9.28 -3.76 7.13
N SER A 18 7.98 -3.52 7.24
CA SER A 18 7.12 -3.49 6.06
C SER A 18 7.53 -2.25 5.28
N LEU A 19 8.32 -2.47 4.22
CA LEU A 19 8.69 -1.44 3.27
C LEU A 19 7.41 -0.95 2.59
N ALA A 20 7.33 0.36 2.32
CA ALA A 20 6.21 0.88 1.55
C ALA A 20 6.31 0.32 0.13
N ALA A 21 5.29 -0.40 -0.31
CA ALA A 21 5.18 -0.92 -1.65
C ALA A 21 4.97 0.24 -2.64
N GLN A 22 5.52 0.07 -3.84
CA GLN A 22 5.29 0.96 -4.97
C GLN A 22 4.29 0.31 -5.92
N CYS A 23 3.19 0.99 -6.19
CA CYS A 23 2.10 0.48 -6.99
C CYS A 23 1.80 1.37 -8.19
N THR A 24 1.35 0.77 -9.28
CA THR A 24 0.83 1.46 -10.47
C THR A 24 -0.60 1.01 -10.76
N PRO A 25 -1.48 1.87 -11.29
CA PRO A 25 -2.87 1.50 -11.50
C PRO A 25 -3.00 0.54 -12.69
N ASN A 26 -3.80 -0.51 -12.54
CA ASN A 26 -4.00 -1.52 -13.59
C ASN A 26 -4.66 -0.93 -14.84
N ASN A 27 -5.54 0.07 -14.66
CA ASN A 27 -6.19 0.83 -15.72
C ASN A 27 -6.74 2.16 -15.17
N GLY A 28 -7.35 2.99 -16.02
CA GLY A 28 -7.85 4.31 -15.63
C GLY A 28 -9.11 4.31 -14.75
N SER A 29 -9.67 3.14 -14.44
CA SER A 29 -10.80 2.98 -13.50
C SER A 29 -10.36 2.71 -12.06
N ALA A 30 -9.05 2.54 -11.81
CA ALA A 30 -8.54 2.35 -10.47
C ALA A 30 -8.88 3.55 -9.58
N ARG A 31 -9.42 3.25 -8.40
CA ARG A 31 -10.02 4.26 -7.52
C ARG A 31 -9.01 4.81 -6.52
N ILE A 32 -9.17 6.10 -6.23
CA ILE A 32 -8.52 6.79 -5.12
C ILE A 32 -9.60 7.13 -4.09
N LEU A 33 -9.41 6.69 -2.85
CA LEU A 33 -10.41 6.70 -1.80
C LEU A 33 -10.00 7.60 -0.62
N ALA A 34 -10.98 8.17 0.07
CA ALA A 34 -10.78 8.94 1.30
C ALA A 34 -10.66 8.05 2.56
N SER A 35 -11.23 6.84 2.52
CA SER A 35 -11.15 5.84 3.59
C SER A 35 -11.10 4.41 2.99
N PRO A 36 -10.88 3.34 3.79
CA PRO A 36 -10.86 1.96 3.29
C PRO A 36 -12.29 1.44 3.05
N ASN A 37 -13.02 2.11 2.18
CA ASN A 37 -14.40 1.83 1.77
C ASN A 37 -14.50 2.06 0.25
N PRO A 38 -14.97 1.08 -0.55
CA PRO A 38 -14.91 1.18 -2.01
C PRO A 38 -15.85 2.25 -2.60
N ASP A 39 -16.80 2.73 -1.80
CA ASP A 39 -17.76 3.77 -2.18
C ASP A 39 -17.34 5.17 -1.70
N ASP A 40 -16.27 5.28 -0.91
CA ASP A 40 -15.77 6.55 -0.35
C ASP A 40 -14.66 7.15 -1.23
N ILE A 41 -15.03 7.53 -2.45
CA ILE A 41 -14.13 8.14 -3.43
C ILE A 41 -13.57 9.46 -2.88
N HIS A 42 -12.26 9.68 -3.02
CA HIS A 42 -11.62 10.91 -2.59
C HIS A 42 -12.18 12.12 -3.40
N PRO A 43 -12.52 13.26 -2.77
CA PRO A 43 -13.12 14.41 -3.46
C PRO A 43 -12.30 14.95 -4.64
N ASP A 44 -10.96 14.97 -4.55
CA ASP A 44 -10.11 15.37 -5.69
C ASP A 44 -10.18 14.43 -6.91
N TRP A 45 -10.79 13.25 -6.73
CA TRP A 45 -10.93 12.19 -7.71
C TRP A 45 -12.40 11.84 -7.98
N SER A 46 -13.35 12.69 -7.54
CA SER A 46 -14.77 12.55 -7.86
C SER A 46 -15.10 13.05 -9.27
N ASP A 47 -16.39 12.95 -9.65
CA ASP A 47 -16.98 13.64 -10.81
C ASP A 47 -16.37 13.28 -12.17
N GLY A 48 -16.11 11.98 -12.40
CA GLY A 48 -15.64 11.48 -13.69
C GLY A 48 -14.13 11.63 -13.89
N SER A 49 -13.39 12.02 -12.85
CA SER A 49 -11.92 11.97 -12.85
C SER A 49 -11.42 10.53 -13.03
N THR A 50 -10.39 10.37 -13.86
CA THR A 50 -9.74 9.08 -14.11
C THR A 50 -8.26 9.16 -13.79
N ILE A 51 -7.71 8.12 -13.19
CA ILE A 51 -6.26 8.04 -12.96
C ILE A 51 -5.52 7.69 -14.27
N GLY A 52 -4.35 8.30 -14.48
CA GLY A 52 -3.46 7.92 -15.58
C GLY A 52 -2.55 6.76 -15.20
N LEU A 53 -2.07 5.98 -16.17
CA LEU A 53 -1.21 4.81 -15.92
C LEU A 53 0.22 5.16 -15.49
N SER A 54 0.63 6.41 -15.65
CA SER A 54 1.94 6.92 -15.21
C SER A 54 1.92 7.45 -13.78
N TRP A 55 0.82 7.29 -13.06
CA TRP A 55 0.73 7.64 -11.65
C TRP A 55 1.32 6.52 -10.79
N THR A 56 1.91 6.89 -9.67
CA THR A 56 2.51 5.94 -8.72
C THR A 56 1.88 6.12 -7.35
N PHE A 57 1.56 5.02 -6.68
CA PHE A 57 1.15 5.02 -5.29
C PHE A 57 2.26 4.42 -4.43
N GLU A 58 2.59 5.06 -3.32
CA GLU A 58 3.53 4.55 -2.33
C GLU A 58 2.82 4.39 -1.00
N GLY A 59 2.69 3.17 -0.51
CA GLY A 59 1.92 2.90 0.69
C GLY A 59 2.12 1.52 1.27
N LYS A 60 1.29 1.20 2.25
CA LYS A 60 1.29 -0.08 2.94
C LYS A 60 -0.13 -0.59 3.06
N GLU A 61 -0.27 -1.91 3.11
CA GLU A 61 -1.56 -2.54 3.39
C GLU A 61 -2.13 -2.06 4.74
N VAL A 62 -3.46 -2.00 4.80
CA VAL A 62 -4.21 -1.65 6.01
C VAL A 62 -5.39 -2.60 6.19
N GLY A 63 -5.69 -2.92 7.46
CA GLY A 63 -6.65 -3.95 7.81
C GLY A 63 -6.07 -5.36 7.74
N ASP A 64 -6.84 -6.35 8.15
CA ASP A 64 -6.37 -7.74 8.27
C ASP A 64 -6.48 -8.52 6.95
N SER A 65 -7.24 -8.01 5.97
CA SER A 65 -7.49 -8.70 4.70
C SER A 65 -6.54 -8.33 3.57
N GLY A 66 -5.75 -7.24 3.69
CA GLY A 66 -4.92 -6.72 2.60
C GLY A 66 -5.70 -6.08 1.44
N ASP A 67 -7.02 -5.89 1.59
CA ASP A 67 -7.87 -5.35 0.51
C ASP A 67 -7.57 -3.89 0.16
N TYR A 68 -7.02 -3.13 1.11
CA TYR A 68 -6.75 -1.71 0.98
C TYR A 68 -5.30 -1.41 1.32
N MET A 69 -4.79 -0.35 0.71
CA MET A 69 -3.51 0.23 1.08
C MET A 69 -3.68 1.71 1.40
N LYS A 70 -2.91 2.22 2.36
CA LYS A 70 -2.86 3.63 2.73
C LYS A 70 -1.49 4.22 2.42
N GLY A 71 -1.46 5.37 1.78
CA GLY A 71 -0.21 5.92 1.28
C GLY A 71 -0.31 7.31 0.71
N LYS A 72 0.64 7.62 -0.17
CA LYS A 72 0.68 8.86 -0.94
C LYS A 72 0.57 8.55 -2.42
N LEU A 73 -0.11 9.43 -3.13
CA LEU A 73 -0.26 9.36 -4.57
C LEU A 73 0.69 10.37 -5.22
N ILE A 74 1.49 9.90 -6.16
CA ILE A 74 2.55 10.62 -6.84
C ILE A 74 2.15 10.79 -8.30
N SER A 75 2.18 12.04 -8.75
CA SER A 75 1.86 12.40 -10.13
C SER A 75 2.96 11.94 -11.10
N PRO A 76 2.68 11.84 -12.41
CA PRO A 76 3.68 11.52 -13.42
C PRO A 76 4.87 12.50 -13.48
N ARG A 77 4.76 13.67 -12.82
CA ARG A 77 5.81 14.68 -12.72
C ARG A 77 6.73 14.47 -11.51
N GLY A 78 6.42 13.49 -10.65
CA GLY A 78 7.16 13.18 -9.42
C GLY A 78 6.65 13.91 -8.18
N ASP A 79 5.71 14.85 -8.31
CA ASP A 79 5.13 15.56 -7.17
C ASP A 79 4.09 14.70 -6.44
N VAL A 80 4.04 14.81 -5.11
CA VAL A 80 2.99 14.21 -4.29
C VAL A 80 1.70 14.99 -4.46
N ALA A 81 0.71 14.40 -5.14
CA ALA A 81 -0.60 15.02 -5.37
C ALA A 81 -1.51 14.90 -4.14
N ASN A 82 -1.59 13.71 -3.54
CA ASN A 82 -2.40 13.46 -2.36
C ASN A 82 -1.60 12.64 -1.33
N LYS A 83 -1.80 12.93 -0.04
CA LYS A 83 -1.22 12.17 1.08
C LYS A 83 -2.34 11.55 1.91
N GLY A 84 -2.09 10.37 2.45
CA GLY A 84 -3.02 9.69 3.36
C GLY A 84 -4.28 9.15 2.69
N VAL A 85 -4.25 9.00 1.36
CA VAL A 85 -5.34 8.40 0.58
C VAL A 85 -5.25 6.89 0.63
N TYR A 86 -6.36 6.26 0.23
CA TYR A 86 -6.51 4.82 0.19
C TYR A 86 -6.69 4.35 -1.25
N ILE A 87 -6.19 3.15 -1.54
CA ILE A 87 -6.44 2.43 -2.80
C ILE A 87 -6.97 1.03 -2.48
N ILE A 88 -7.60 0.39 -3.46
CA ILE A 88 -8.00 -1.01 -3.39
C ILE A 88 -6.88 -1.83 -4.01
N ALA A 89 -6.25 -2.73 -3.25
CA ALA A 89 -5.01 -3.41 -3.65
C ALA A 89 -5.13 -4.10 -5.03
N ARG A 90 -6.23 -4.82 -5.28
CA ARG A 90 -6.47 -5.53 -6.56
C ARG A 90 -6.61 -4.64 -7.80
N GLU A 91 -6.78 -3.34 -7.64
CA GLU A 91 -6.87 -2.38 -8.75
C GLU A 91 -5.50 -1.83 -9.18
N TRP A 92 -4.44 -2.26 -8.48
CA TRP A 92 -3.08 -1.80 -8.66
C TRP A 92 -2.11 -2.99 -8.77
N ASP A 93 -1.02 -2.79 -9.49
CA ASP A 93 0.11 -3.72 -9.55
C ASP A 93 1.22 -3.16 -8.66
N CYS A 94 1.55 -3.89 -7.60
CA CYS A 94 2.47 -3.46 -6.55
C CYS A 94 3.75 -4.30 -6.57
N ALA A 95 4.89 -3.62 -6.63
CA ALA A 95 6.18 -4.23 -6.35
C ALA A 95 6.49 -4.08 -4.86
N GLU A 96 6.88 -5.19 -4.23
CA GLU A 96 7.45 -5.24 -2.87
C GLU A 96 8.95 -4.88 -2.87
#